data_AF-A0A7Y5G4Q7-F1
#
_entry.id   AF-A0A7Y5G4Q7-F1
#
_cell.length_a   1.000
_cell.length_b   1.000
_cell.length_c   1.000
_cell.angle_alpha   90.00
_cell.angle_beta   90.00
_cell.angle_gamma   90.00
#
_symmetry.space_group_name_H-M   'P 1'
#
loop_
_entity.id
_entity.type
_entity.pdbx_description
1 polymer ?
#
loop_
_entity_poly.entity_id
_entity_poly.type
_entity_poly.pdbx_seq_one_letter_code
_entity_poly.pdbx_strand_id
1 'polypeptide(L)'
;GSSDQTITGSGGFNNIAISPNGRWLAVTSTFLEAVIYVADLASPSPSLAPVQLYTPTSAQGEETGNILYPDRIDWSSDNAVLMYDAFNIYVNASGDTTSYWDINLLRAADGKINRLFPPQRPGVNIGNAVFASNTDNIIAFDFFDETGAVKAIAVNLNTGEQGVITNNGSSLSSPSFSRNDQRVYYHYIENNTASVWYVDLFPDGLTGNGNDAQILNGGVYPVSFTVGQRPTDVESHDPVLPAAFALAQNYPNPFNPETAIRYSLPEAGNVALAIFDVNGRRVATLESGMKPAGAHAARWNGLDDAGKRVTSGIYFYRLTATAANGSVQTMTKKMTLLK
;
A
#
# COMPACT_ATOMS: atom_id res chain seq x y z
N GLY A 1 -24.76 -25.42 2.68
CA GLY A 1 -24.49 -25.35 1.24
C GLY A 1 -24.15 -23.92 0.94
N SER A 2 -22.96 -23.63 0.40
CA SER A 2 -22.67 -22.28 -0.06
C SER A 2 -23.61 -21.98 -1.23
N SER A 3 -24.43 -20.95 -1.08
CA SER A 3 -25.12 -20.36 -2.22
C SER A 3 -24.07 -19.56 -2.98
N ASP A 4 -23.36 -20.22 -3.90
CA ASP A 4 -22.41 -19.54 -4.77
C ASP A 4 -23.17 -18.48 -5.58
N GLN A 5 -22.71 -17.24 -5.53
CA GLN A 5 -23.30 -16.13 -6.27
C GLN A 5 -22.41 -15.78 -7.46
N THR A 6 -22.94 -15.94 -8.67
CA THR A 6 -22.25 -15.53 -9.89
C THR A 6 -22.34 -14.01 -10.05
N ILE A 7 -21.20 -13.32 -10.00
CA ILE A 7 -21.11 -11.86 -10.25
C ILE A 7 -21.24 -11.56 -11.75
N THR A 8 -20.59 -12.36 -12.60
CA THR A 8 -20.68 -12.25 -14.06
C THR A 8 -20.36 -13.58 -14.73
N GLY A 9 -20.95 -13.83 -15.91
CA GLY A 9 -20.63 -14.95 -16.79
C GLY A 9 -19.92 -14.53 -18.09
N SER A 10 -19.52 -13.26 -18.21
CA SER A 10 -18.96 -12.69 -19.46
C SER A 10 -17.60 -13.28 -19.86
N GLY A 11 -16.88 -13.91 -18.93
CA GLY A 11 -15.49 -14.33 -19.13
C GLY A 11 -14.55 -13.15 -19.43
N GLY A 12 -13.33 -13.46 -19.88
CA GLY A 12 -12.37 -12.46 -20.37
C GLY A 12 -11.64 -11.65 -19.29
N PHE A 13 -11.36 -12.28 -18.14
CA PHE A 13 -10.57 -11.66 -17.07
C PHE A 13 -9.15 -12.22 -17.06
N ASN A 14 -8.19 -11.35 -16.74
CA ASN A 14 -6.76 -11.69 -16.72
C ASN A 14 -6.22 -11.80 -15.28
N ASN A 15 -6.44 -10.77 -14.46
CA ASN A 15 -6.00 -10.74 -13.07
C ASN A 15 -7.16 -10.43 -12.10
N ILE A 16 -7.02 -10.82 -10.84
CA ILE A 16 -8.04 -10.67 -9.79
C ILE A 16 -7.38 -10.35 -8.45
N ALA A 17 -7.93 -9.37 -7.75
CA ALA A 17 -7.55 -9.03 -6.38
C ALA A 17 -8.77 -8.73 -5.52
N ILE A 18 -8.79 -9.28 -4.31
CA ILE A 18 -9.83 -9.01 -3.30
C ILE A 18 -9.19 -8.15 -2.21
N SER A 19 -9.86 -7.08 -1.81
CA SER A 19 -9.36 -6.22 -0.75
C SER A 19 -9.27 -6.98 0.58
N PRO A 20 -8.32 -6.66 1.46
CA PRO A 20 -8.11 -7.37 2.74
C PRO A 20 -9.36 -7.55 3.61
N ASN A 21 -10.28 -6.59 3.60
CA ASN A 21 -11.56 -6.68 4.32
C ASN A 21 -12.61 -7.59 3.63
N GLY A 22 -12.30 -8.13 2.45
CA GLY A 22 -13.17 -8.99 1.65
C GLY A 22 -14.30 -8.26 0.93
N ARG A 23 -14.33 -6.93 0.94
CA ARG A 23 -15.45 -6.14 0.38
C ARG A 23 -15.27 -5.85 -1.09
N TRP A 24 -14.09 -5.48 -1.54
CA TRP A 24 -13.88 -5.02 -2.91
C TRP A 24 -13.22 -6.11 -3.73
N LEU A 25 -13.82 -6.42 -4.86
CA LEU A 25 -13.22 -7.25 -5.92
C LEU A 25 -12.74 -6.32 -7.01
N ALA A 26 -11.50 -6.46 -7.45
CA ALA A 26 -10.96 -5.81 -8.63
C ALA A 26 -10.51 -6.88 -9.64
N VAL A 27 -10.75 -6.64 -10.93
CA VAL A 27 -10.31 -7.52 -12.02
C VAL A 27 -9.82 -6.71 -13.22
N THR A 28 -8.82 -7.23 -13.92
CA THR A 28 -8.38 -6.74 -15.24
C THR A 28 -8.94 -7.64 -16.33
N SER A 29 -9.05 -7.13 -17.56
CA SER A 29 -9.62 -7.88 -18.68
C SER A 29 -8.55 -8.34 -19.68
N THR A 30 -8.89 -9.36 -20.48
CA THR A 30 -8.06 -9.83 -21.59
C THR A 30 -8.23 -8.99 -22.86
N PHE A 31 -9.09 -7.96 -22.86
CA PHE A 31 -9.49 -7.21 -24.05
C PHE A 31 -8.57 -6.03 -24.37
N LEU A 32 -7.43 -5.90 -23.68
CA LEU A 32 -6.42 -4.85 -23.85
C LEU A 32 -7.04 -3.44 -23.80
N GLU A 33 -7.76 -3.16 -22.72
CA GLU A 33 -8.44 -1.89 -22.48
C GLU A 33 -7.93 -1.20 -21.21
N ALA A 34 -7.99 0.13 -21.20
CA ALA A 34 -7.56 0.97 -20.08
C ALA A 34 -8.59 1.01 -18.96
N VAL A 35 -9.04 -0.17 -18.49
CA VAL A 35 -10.11 -0.31 -17.50
C VAL A 35 -9.72 -1.34 -16.44
N ILE A 36 -9.96 -1.00 -15.18
CA ILE A 36 -10.07 -1.97 -14.09
C ILE A 36 -11.54 -2.06 -13.72
N TYR A 37 -12.08 -3.27 -13.59
CA TYR A 37 -13.44 -3.45 -13.14
C TYR A 37 -13.46 -3.74 -11.64
N VAL A 38 -14.34 -3.05 -10.92
CA VAL A 38 -14.47 -3.18 -9.47
C VAL A 38 -15.90 -3.56 -9.09
N ALA A 39 -16.07 -4.47 -8.13
CA ALA A 39 -17.36 -4.80 -7.54
C ALA A 39 -17.33 -4.65 -6.02
N ASP A 40 -18.40 -4.07 -5.46
CA ASP A 40 -18.67 -4.10 -4.02
C ASP A 40 -19.37 -5.42 -3.67
N LEU A 41 -18.64 -6.36 -3.09
CA LEU A 41 -19.14 -7.67 -2.67
C LEU A 41 -20.09 -7.58 -1.46
N ALA A 42 -20.16 -6.44 -0.77
CA ALA A 42 -21.19 -6.21 0.25
C ALA A 42 -22.54 -5.77 -0.36
N SER A 43 -22.57 -5.46 -1.66
CA SER A 43 -23.82 -5.18 -2.38
C SER A 43 -24.70 -6.44 -2.43
N PRO A 44 -26.03 -6.33 -2.24
CA PRO A 44 -26.95 -7.46 -2.43
C PRO A 44 -26.99 -7.97 -3.88
N SER A 45 -26.52 -7.15 -4.84
CA SER A 45 -26.37 -7.52 -6.25
C SER A 45 -25.05 -6.93 -6.76
N PRO A 46 -23.90 -7.58 -6.45
CA PRO A 46 -22.60 -7.12 -6.88
C PRO A 46 -22.51 -7.19 -8.40
N SER A 47 -21.94 -6.16 -9.00
CA SER A 47 -21.69 -6.06 -10.43
C SER A 47 -20.34 -5.39 -10.67
N LEU A 48 -19.65 -5.82 -11.70
CA LEU A 48 -18.39 -5.21 -12.13
C LEU A 48 -18.65 -3.85 -12.77
N ALA A 49 -18.26 -2.79 -12.08
CA ALA A 49 -18.29 -1.42 -12.56
C ALA A 49 -16.92 -1.03 -13.15
N PRO A 50 -16.87 -0.45 -14.36
CA PRO A 50 -15.60 -0.05 -14.97
C PRO A 50 -15.03 1.20 -14.29
N VAL A 51 -13.74 1.18 -14.01
CA VAL A 51 -12.94 2.33 -13.61
C VAL A 51 -11.99 2.66 -14.75
N GLN A 52 -12.25 3.78 -15.43
CA GLN A 52 -11.43 4.23 -16.55
C GLN A 52 -10.07 4.70 -16.04
N LEU A 53 -9.00 4.11 -16.59
CA LEU A 53 -7.64 4.49 -16.29
C LEU A 53 -7.19 5.66 -17.17
N TYR A 54 -6.35 6.51 -16.60
CA TYR A 54 -5.73 7.62 -17.31
C TYR A 54 -4.31 7.85 -16.77
N THR A 55 -3.45 8.43 -17.60
CA THR A 55 -2.11 8.82 -17.19
C THR A 55 -2.16 10.19 -16.52
N PRO A 56 -1.74 10.34 -15.25
CA PRO A 56 -1.75 11.63 -14.57
C PRO A 56 -0.72 12.59 -15.19
N THR A 57 -1.14 13.79 -15.59
CA THR A 57 -0.24 14.83 -16.14
C THR A 57 0.26 15.75 -15.02
N SER A 58 1.57 16.04 -15.02
CA SER A 58 2.19 16.99 -14.09
C SER A 58 2.62 18.31 -14.75
N ALA A 59 2.40 18.51 -16.05
CA ALA A 59 2.79 19.72 -16.78
C ALA A 59 1.77 20.15 -17.85
N GLN A 60 1.64 21.46 -18.08
CA GLN A 60 0.93 22.01 -19.23
C GLN A 60 1.70 21.69 -20.51
N GLY A 61 1.10 20.91 -21.41
CA GLY A 61 1.51 20.84 -22.82
C GLY A 61 2.14 19.53 -23.31
N GLU A 62 2.18 18.45 -22.51
CA GLU A 62 2.59 17.13 -23.03
C GLU A 62 1.47 16.11 -22.88
N GLU A 63 1.10 15.47 -23.99
CA GLU A 63 0.25 14.30 -24.04
C GLU A 63 1.02 13.10 -23.47
N THR A 64 0.89 12.86 -22.18
CA THR A 64 1.49 11.70 -21.52
C THR A 64 0.82 10.44 -22.07
N GLY A 65 1.62 9.45 -22.48
CA GLY A 65 1.17 8.25 -23.20
C GLY A 65 -0.14 7.62 -22.72
N ASN A 66 -0.86 7.00 -23.65
CA ASN A 66 -2.12 6.34 -23.37
C ASN A 66 -1.85 4.99 -22.71
N ILE A 67 -2.48 4.77 -21.54
CA ILE A 67 -2.61 3.43 -20.97
C ILE A 67 -3.33 2.58 -22.01
N LEU A 68 -2.72 1.48 -22.43
CA LEU A 68 -3.38 0.48 -23.26
C LEU A 68 -4.18 -0.47 -22.38
N TYR A 69 -3.53 -1.06 -21.37
CA TYR A 69 -4.18 -1.97 -20.43
C TYR A 69 -3.40 -2.13 -19.13
N PRO A 70 -4.09 -2.37 -18.01
CA PRO A 70 -3.49 -2.84 -16.77
C PRO A 70 -3.26 -4.36 -16.81
N ASP A 71 -2.30 -4.88 -16.05
CA ASP A 71 -2.05 -6.32 -15.97
C ASP A 71 -2.21 -6.84 -14.53
N ARG A 72 -1.19 -6.63 -13.69
CA ARG A 72 -1.16 -7.03 -12.30
C ARG A 72 -1.81 -5.97 -11.42
N ILE A 73 -2.59 -6.44 -10.44
CA ILE A 73 -3.26 -5.60 -9.45
C ILE A 73 -3.03 -6.16 -8.04
N ASP A 74 -2.94 -5.28 -7.05
CA ASP A 74 -2.82 -5.66 -5.64
C ASP A 74 -3.39 -4.59 -4.70
N TRP A 75 -4.04 -5.01 -3.62
CA TRP A 75 -4.68 -4.10 -2.67
C TRP A 75 -3.75 -3.78 -1.50
N SER A 76 -3.70 -2.50 -1.13
CA SER A 76 -3.15 -2.08 0.17
C SER A 76 -3.93 -2.68 1.35
N SER A 77 -3.24 -2.90 2.47
CA SER A 77 -3.78 -3.51 3.69
C SER A 77 -4.98 -2.74 4.29
N ASP A 78 -5.02 -1.43 4.07
CA ASP A 78 -6.10 -0.54 4.54
C ASP A 78 -7.29 -0.44 3.57
N ASN A 79 -7.23 -1.11 2.42
CA ASN A 79 -8.24 -1.09 1.34
C ASN A 79 -8.40 0.29 0.66
N ALA A 80 -7.51 1.25 0.92
CA ALA A 80 -7.66 2.62 0.39
C ALA A 80 -7.11 2.77 -1.03
N VAL A 81 -6.15 1.92 -1.40
CA VAL A 81 -5.43 1.99 -2.67
C VAL A 81 -5.36 0.62 -3.33
N LEU A 82 -5.66 0.58 -4.62
CA LEU A 82 -5.34 -0.52 -5.52
C LEU A 82 -4.09 -0.14 -6.31
N MET A 83 -2.99 -0.87 -6.10
CA MET A 83 -1.80 -0.76 -6.92
C MET A 83 -2.00 -1.58 -8.19
N TYR A 84 -1.51 -1.06 -9.32
CA TYR A 84 -1.54 -1.79 -10.58
C TYR A 84 -0.35 -1.41 -11.45
N ASP A 85 0.11 -2.34 -12.28
CA ASP A 85 0.97 -2.00 -13.40
C ASP A 85 0.17 -1.81 -14.69
N ALA A 86 0.74 -1.09 -15.64
CA ALA A 86 0.09 -0.86 -16.92
C ALA A 86 1.09 -0.77 -18.07
N PHE A 87 0.68 -1.28 -19.22
CA PHE A 87 1.37 -1.08 -20.48
C PHE A 87 0.89 0.21 -21.12
N ASN A 88 1.83 1.08 -21.46
CA ASN A 88 1.58 2.40 -22.01
C ASN A 88 2.18 2.51 -23.42
N ILE A 89 1.50 3.28 -24.28
CA ILE A 89 2.06 3.73 -25.56
C ILE A 89 2.09 5.26 -25.59
N TYR A 90 3.26 5.81 -25.87
CA TYR A 90 3.48 7.21 -26.14
C TYR A 90 3.83 7.41 -27.62
N VAL A 91 3.22 8.41 -28.24
CA VAL A 91 3.53 8.82 -29.61
C VAL A 91 4.06 10.25 -29.52
N ASN A 92 5.30 10.47 -29.98
CA ASN A 92 5.90 11.79 -29.96
C ASN A 92 5.36 12.68 -31.09
N ALA A 93 5.73 13.97 -31.09
CA ALA A 93 5.31 14.92 -32.13
C ALA A 93 5.76 14.56 -33.56
N SER A 94 6.80 13.73 -33.70
CA SER A 94 7.30 13.20 -34.99
C SER A 94 6.54 11.96 -35.46
N GLY A 95 5.65 11.39 -34.64
CA GLY A 95 4.92 10.16 -34.90
C GLY A 95 5.64 8.88 -34.45
N ASP A 96 6.82 8.99 -33.81
CA ASP A 96 7.52 7.81 -33.29
C ASP A 96 6.80 7.29 -32.05
N THR A 97 6.65 5.97 -32.00
CA THR A 97 5.97 5.27 -30.91
C THR A 97 6.98 4.69 -29.94
N THR A 98 6.80 4.96 -28.64
CA THR A 98 7.55 4.34 -27.55
C THR A 98 6.56 3.65 -26.61
N SER A 99 6.85 2.42 -26.22
CA SER A 99 6.06 1.71 -25.20
C SER A 99 6.86 1.53 -23.91
N TYR A 100 6.14 1.46 -22.79
CA TYR A 100 6.74 1.24 -21.48
C TYR A 100 5.73 0.69 -20.47
N TRP A 101 6.24 0.01 -19.45
CA TRP A 101 5.49 -0.39 -18.26
C TRP A 101 5.76 0.56 -17.09
N ASP A 102 4.72 0.93 -16.36
CA ASP A 102 4.80 1.68 -15.11
C ASP A 102 3.93 1.07 -14.01
N ILE A 103 4.13 1.53 -12.77
CA ILE A 103 3.33 1.14 -11.60
C ILE A 103 2.58 2.37 -11.10
N ASN A 104 1.29 2.19 -10.83
CA ASN A 104 0.33 3.22 -10.50
C ASN A 104 -0.48 2.86 -9.25
N LEU A 105 -1.02 3.88 -8.61
CA LEU A 105 -1.88 3.79 -7.43
C LEU A 105 -3.25 4.38 -7.76
N LEU A 106 -4.28 3.54 -7.80
CA LEU A 106 -5.68 3.94 -7.91
C LEU A 106 -6.28 4.07 -6.50
N ARG A 107 -6.71 5.28 -6.14
CA ARG A 107 -7.36 5.52 -4.85
C ARG A 107 -8.82 5.12 -4.90
N ALA A 108 -9.23 4.21 -4.02
CA ALA A 108 -10.60 3.68 -3.98
C ALA A 108 -11.66 4.74 -3.64
N ALA A 109 -11.29 5.75 -2.85
CA ALA A 109 -12.23 6.77 -2.36
C ALA A 109 -12.80 7.67 -3.46
N ASP A 110 -12.01 7.99 -4.50
CA ASP A 110 -12.39 8.95 -5.52
C ASP A 110 -11.87 8.64 -6.93
N GLY A 111 -11.27 7.47 -7.14
CA GLY A 111 -10.77 7.03 -8.44
C GLY A 111 -9.54 7.79 -8.94
N LYS A 112 -8.88 8.61 -8.10
CA LYS A 112 -7.67 9.31 -8.52
C LYS A 112 -6.51 8.34 -8.71
N ILE A 113 -5.81 8.53 -9.82
CA ILE A 113 -4.62 7.77 -10.19
C ILE A 113 -3.38 8.63 -9.93
N ASN A 114 -2.37 8.04 -9.29
CA ASN A 114 -1.03 8.61 -9.18
C ASN A 114 -0.01 7.60 -9.67
N ARG A 115 1.04 8.07 -10.36
CA ARG A 115 2.21 7.25 -10.62
C ARG A 115 2.99 7.00 -9.35
N LEU A 116 3.41 5.76 -9.13
CA LEU A 116 4.25 5.42 -7.98
C LEU A 116 5.70 5.89 -8.19
N PHE A 117 6.19 5.75 -9.42
CA PHE A 117 7.54 6.15 -9.80
C PHE A 117 7.52 7.27 -10.85
N PRO A 118 8.56 8.11 -10.90
CA PRO A 118 8.72 9.04 -12.01
C PRO A 118 8.88 8.28 -13.35
N PRO A 119 8.75 8.97 -14.51
CA PRO A 119 9.05 8.36 -15.80
C PRO A 119 10.44 7.71 -15.80
N GLN A 120 10.49 6.47 -16.28
CA GLN A 120 11.74 5.70 -16.36
C GLN A 120 12.55 6.09 -17.60
N ARG A 121 13.84 5.71 -17.62
CA ARG A 121 14.66 5.88 -18.82
C ARG A 121 14.14 5.02 -19.97
N PRO A 122 14.32 5.41 -21.24
CA PRO A 122 13.94 4.59 -22.38
C PRO A 122 14.50 3.17 -22.26
N GLY A 123 13.64 2.15 -22.42
CA GLY A 123 14.02 0.73 -22.29
C GLY A 123 13.89 0.15 -20.88
N VAL A 124 13.84 0.99 -19.84
CA VAL A 124 13.58 0.53 -18.46
C VAL A 124 12.09 0.31 -18.26
N ASN A 125 11.73 -0.85 -17.70
CA ASN A 125 10.35 -1.22 -17.42
C ASN A 125 10.20 -1.73 -16.00
N ILE A 126 9.07 -1.43 -15.38
CA ILE A 126 8.72 -1.90 -14.03
C ILE A 126 7.29 -2.45 -14.04
N GLY A 127 7.05 -3.57 -13.35
CA GLY A 127 5.74 -4.21 -13.36
C GLY A 127 5.61 -5.34 -12.34
N ASN A 128 4.48 -6.04 -12.35
CA ASN A 128 4.13 -7.12 -11.44
C ASN A 128 4.31 -6.76 -9.96
N ALA A 129 3.94 -5.53 -9.59
CA ALA A 129 4.13 -5.04 -8.25
C ALA A 129 3.16 -5.69 -7.26
N VAL A 130 3.66 -6.00 -6.06
CA VAL A 130 2.87 -6.49 -4.91
C VAL A 130 3.32 -5.80 -3.63
N PHE A 131 2.40 -5.62 -2.70
CA PHE A 131 2.72 -5.20 -1.33
C PHE A 131 3.32 -6.35 -0.53
N ALA A 132 4.16 -6.00 0.44
CA ALA A 132 4.52 -6.94 1.51
C ALA A 132 3.30 -7.25 2.37
N SER A 133 3.20 -8.49 2.86
CA SER A 133 2.03 -9.02 3.55
C SER A 133 1.69 -8.28 4.84
N ASN A 134 2.69 -7.75 5.56
CA ASN A 134 2.51 -7.06 6.85
C ASN A 134 2.78 -5.55 6.79
N THR A 135 3.07 -4.98 5.61
CA THR A 135 3.34 -3.54 5.48
C THR A 135 3.13 -3.04 4.05
N ASP A 136 2.33 -1.98 3.92
CA ASP A 136 2.16 -1.28 2.63
C ASP A 136 3.35 -0.38 2.26
N ASN A 137 4.34 -0.24 3.14
CA ASN A 137 5.53 0.57 2.88
C ASN A 137 6.59 -0.17 2.06
N ILE A 138 6.49 -1.50 1.92
CA ILE A 138 7.43 -2.28 1.13
C ILE A 138 6.64 -2.89 -0.02
N ILE A 139 7.20 -2.76 -1.22
CA ILE A 139 6.70 -3.45 -2.40
C ILE A 139 7.82 -4.26 -3.03
N ALA A 140 7.44 -5.33 -3.71
CA ALA A 140 8.31 -6.05 -4.63
C ALA A 140 7.75 -5.94 -6.04
N PHE A 141 8.61 -5.87 -7.05
CA PHE A 141 8.20 -5.78 -8.45
C PHE A 141 9.32 -6.29 -9.37
N ASP A 142 8.94 -6.62 -10.60
CA ASP A 142 9.87 -6.93 -11.68
C ASP A 142 10.46 -5.63 -12.24
N PHE A 143 11.78 -5.59 -12.35
CA PHE A 143 12.56 -4.50 -12.93
C PHE A 143 13.32 -5.02 -14.15
N PHE A 144 13.14 -4.33 -15.27
CA PHE A 144 13.85 -4.57 -16.53
C PHE A 144 14.77 -3.39 -16.79
N ASP A 145 16.05 -3.67 -17.01
CA ASP A 145 16.98 -2.64 -17.45
C ASP A 145 16.96 -2.45 -18.98
N GLU A 146 17.73 -1.45 -19.43
CA GLU A 146 17.86 -1.08 -20.85
C GLU A 146 18.42 -2.21 -21.74
N THR A 147 19.04 -3.23 -21.14
CA THR A 147 19.58 -4.41 -21.85
C THR A 147 18.57 -5.55 -21.95
N GLY A 148 17.43 -5.43 -21.24
CA GLY A 148 16.42 -6.49 -21.11
C GLY A 148 16.69 -7.46 -19.97
N ALA A 149 17.68 -7.20 -19.10
CA ALA A 149 17.92 -8.05 -17.93
C ALA A 149 16.85 -7.79 -16.87
N VAL A 150 16.34 -8.88 -16.28
CA VAL A 150 15.20 -8.85 -15.35
C VAL A 150 15.65 -9.18 -13.94
N LYS A 151 15.12 -8.43 -12.98
CA LYS A 151 15.34 -8.65 -11.54
C LYS A 151 14.02 -8.50 -10.80
N ALA A 152 13.82 -9.30 -9.77
CA ALA A 152 12.88 -8.96 -8.73
C ALA A 152 13.59 -8.05 -7.73
N ILE A 153 13.04 -6.86 -7.48
CA ILE A 153 13.56 -5.93 -6.49
C ILE A 153 12.48 -5.57 -5.47
N ALA A 154 12.90 -5.32 -4.24
CA ALA A 154 12.07 -4.73 -3.20
C ALA A 154 12.46 -3.28 -2.97
N VAL A 155 11.48 -2.42 -2.70
CA VAL A 155 11.70 -1.02 -2.35
C VAL A 155 10.87 -0.66 -1.12
N ASN A 156 11.48 0.04 -0.18
CA ASN A 156 10.79 0.71 0.91
C ASN A 156 10.34 2.11 0.43
N LEU A 157 9.03 2.28 0.26
CA LEU A 157 8.41 3.50 -0.25
C LEU A 157 8.59 4.72 0.67
N ASN A 158 8.89 4.51 1.96
CA ASN A 158 9.13 5.60 2.90
C ASN A 158 10.59 6.09 2.91
N THR A 159 11.55 5.16 2.80
CA THR A 159 12.99 5.47 2.92
C THR A 159 13.67 5.60 1.56
N GLY A 160 13.10 5.02 0.51
CA GLY A 160 13.74 4.87 -0.80
C GLY A 160 14.82 3.78 -0.84
N GLU A 161 15.02 3.04 0.26
CA GLU A 161 15.94 1.91 0.29
C GLU A 161 15.43 0.79 -0.62
N GLN A 162 16.35 0.14 -1.31
CA GLN A 162 16.04 -0.93 -2.26
C GLN A 162 16.98 -2.12 -2.06
N GLY A 163 16.47 -3.31 -2.33
CA GLY A 163 17.20 -4.57 -2.30
C GLY A 163 16.87 -5.43 -3.51
N VAL A 164 17.86 -6.19 -4.00
CA VAL A 164 17.62 -7.20 -5.02
C VAL A 164 17.11 -8.46 -4.32
N ILE A 165 15.91 -8.90 -4.68
CA ILE A 165 15.33 -10.15 -4.18
C ILE A 165 16.01 -11.31 -4.91
N THR A 166 16.00 -11.27 -6.26
CA THR A 166 16.69 -12.25 -7.10
C THR A 166 17.06 -11.66 -8.46
N ASN A 167 18.12 -12.19 -9.08
CA ASN A 167 18.64 -11.81 -10.39
C ASN A 167 19.20 -13.07 -11.09
N ASN A 168 18.34 -14.07 -11.24
CA ASN A 168 18.69 -15.38 -11.81
C ASN A 168 18.61 -15.42 -13.36
N GLY A 169 18.41 -14.28 -14.02
CA GLY A 169 18.37 -14.20 -15.48
C GLY A 169 17.08 -14.73 -16.13
N SER A 170 16.01 -14.91 -15.34
CA SER A 170 14.69 -15.29 -15.86
C SER A 170 14.02 -14.17 -16.67
N SER A 171 12.97 -14.51 -17.42
CA SER A 171 12.18 -13.54 -18.19
C SER A 171 11.21 -12.70 -17.34
N LEU A 172 10.66 -13.24 -16.24
CA LEU A 172 9.71 -12.57 -15.33
C LEU A 172 9.71 -13.27 -13.97
N SER A 173 9.43 -12.56 -12.88
CA SER A 173 9.45 -13.13 -11.51
C SER A 173 8.06 -13.15 -10.86
N SER A 174 7.19 -12.16 -11.10
CA SER A 174 5.87 -12.06 -10.45
C SER A 174 5.91 -12.32 -8.94
N PRO A 175 6.62 -11.46 -8.17
CA PRO A 175 6.91 -11.71 -6.77
C PRO A 175 5.64 -11.84 -5.91
N SER A 176 5.74 -12.62 -4.84
CA SER A 176 4.72 -12.73 -3.80
C SER A 176 5.37 -12.97 -2.45
N PHE A 177 5.16 -12.05 -1.51
CA PHE A 177 5.69 -12.18 -0.16
C PHE A 177 5.01 -13.33 0.58
N SER A 178 5.80 -14.07 1.35
CA SER A 178 5.28 -14.95 2.39
C SER A 178 4.53 -14.14 3.47
N ARG A 179 3.64 -14.81 4.20
CA ARG A 179 2.82 -14.18 5.24
C ARG A 179 3.61 -13.36 6.28
N ASN A 180 4.84 -13.75 6.60
CA ASN A 180 5.68 -13.07 7.59
C ASN A 180 6.74 -12.15 6.97
N ASP A 181 6.68 -11.94 5.65
CA ASP A 181 7.62 -11.13 4.85
C ASP A 181 9.09 -11.54 4.98
N GLN A 182 9.39 -12.76 5.41
CA GLN A 182 10.77 -13.26 5.53
C GLN A 182 11.26 -13.98 4.27
N ARG A 183 10.38 -14.15 3.30
CA ARG A 183 10.59 -14.90 2.06
C ARG A 183 9.75 -14.32 0.96
N VAL A 184 10.28 -14.36 -0.26
CA VAL A 184 9.54 -14.03 -1.48
C VAL A 184 9.48 -15.27 -2.36
N TYR A 185 8.28 -15.60 -2.82
CA TYR A 185 8.03 -16.58 -3.87
C TYR A 185 7.99 -15.87 -5.21
N TYR A 186 8.48 -16.53 -6.25
CA TYR A 186 8.48 -15.99 -7.60
C TYR A 186 8.46 -17.15 -8.60
N HIS A 187 8.00 -16.92 -9.83
CA HIS A 187 8.19 -17.90 -10.90
C HIS A 187 9.53 -17.70 -11.61
N TYR A 188 10.10 -18.78 -12.10
CA TYR A 188 11.32 -18.80 -12.89
C TYR A 188 11.00 -19.52 -14.19
N ILE A 189 11.14 -18.80 -15.29
CA ILE A 189 10.97 -19.31 -16.65
C ILE A 189 12.34 -19.33 -17.32
N GLU A 190 12.76 -20.53 -17.73
CA GLU A 190 13.97 -20.75 -18.51
C GLU A 190 13.67 -21.80 -19.59
N ASN A 191 14.12 -21.55 -20.82
CA ASN A 191 13.89 -22.45 -21.97
C ASN A 191 12.41 -22.90 -22.10
N ASN A 192 11.49 -21.94 -21.93
CA ASN A 192 10.05 -22.16 -21.98
C ASN A 192 9.49 -23.12 -20.90
N THR A 193 10.28 -23.42 -19.86
CA THR A 193 9.87 -24.21 -18.71
C THR A 193 9.68 -23.28 -17.51
N ALA A 194 8.46 -23.25 -16.99
CA ALA A 194 8.13 -22.48 -15.79
C ALA A 194 8.28 -23.32 -14.52
N SER A 195 8.67 -22.68 -13.43
CA SER A 195 8.77 -23.28 -12.11
C SER A 195 8.53 -22.21 -11.04
N VAL A 196 8.12 -22.60 -9.84
CA VAL A 196 8.03 -21.68 -8.69
C VAL A 196 9.22 -21.90 -7.79
N TRP A 197 9.84 -20.80 -7.41
CA TRP A 197 11.00 -20.71 -6.54
C TRP A 197 10.68 -19.81 -5.35
N TYR A 198 11.57 -19.83 -4.37
CA TYR A 198 11.60 -18.85 -3.31
C TYR A 198 13.04 -18.45 -2.97
N VAL A 199 13.16 -17.31 -2.31
CA VAL A 199 14.39 -16.87 -1.64
C VAL A 199 14.02 -16.31 -0.27
N ASP A 200 14.78 -16.69 0.75
CA ASP A 200 14.66 -16.08 2.07
C ASP A 200 15.34 -14.71 2.06
N LEU A 201 14.74 -13.74 2.75
CA LEU A 201 15.25 -12.38 2.83
C LEU A 201 16.23 -12.22 3.99
N PHE A 202 17.17 -11.30 3.85
CA PHE A 202 17.95 -10.79 4.96
C PHE A 202 17.05 -10.02 5.96
N PRO A 203 17.55 -9.71 7.17
CA PRO A 203 16.79 -8.95 8.17
C PRO A 203 16.36 -7.54 7.73
N ASP A 204 16.89 -7.02 6.63
CA ASP A 204 16.44 -5.76 6.02
C ASP A 204 15.03 -5.88 5.41
N GLY A 205 14.55 -7.09 5.15
CA GLY A 205 13.26 -7.36 4.53
C GLY A 205 13.19 -6.96 3.05
N LEU A 206 14.33 -6.66 2.42
CA LEU A 206 14.41 -6.19 1.04
C LEU A 206 15.31 -7.07 0.16
N THR A 207 16.41 -7.57 0.72
CA THR A 207 17.45 -8.25 -0.04
C THR A 207 17.34 -9.77 0.11
N GLY A 208 17.32 -10.50 -1.00
CA GLY A 208 17.38 -11.95 -0.97
C GLY A 208 18.76 -12.45 -0.51
N ASN A 209 18.79 -13.55 0.23
CA ASN A 209 20.03 -14.12 0.73
C ASN A 209 20.83 -14.93 -0.33
N GLY A 210 20.29 -15.05 -1.55
CA GLY A 210 20.90 -15.76 -2.68
C GLY A 210 20.82 -17.29 -2.61
N ASN A 211 20.15 -17.85 -1.60
CA ASN A 211 19.90 -19.29 -1.49
C ASN A 211 18.55 -19.66 -2.10
N ASP A 212 18.36 -19.29 -3.37
CA ASP A 212 17.14 -19.54 -4.12
C ASP A 212 16.88 -21.05 -4.27
N ALA A 213 15.63 -21.47 -4.06
CA ALA A 213 15.26 -22.87 -4.16
C ALA A 213 13.91 -23.09 -4.85
N GLN A 214 13.86 -24.05 -5.77
CA GLN A 214 12.65 -24.48 -6.44
C GLN A 214 11.72 -25.23 -5.47
N ILE A 215 10.40 -24.97 -5.56
CA ILE A 215 9.36 -25.67 -4.80
C ILE A 215 8.29 -26.33 -5.67
N LEU A 216 8.13 -25.88 -6.91
CA LEU A 216 7.14 -26.44 -7.84
C LEU A 216 7.69 -26.41 -9.27
N ASN A 217 7.50 -27.50 -10.01
CA ASN A 217 7.76 -27.54 -11.44
C ASN A 217 6.46 -27.28 -12.22
N GLY A 218 6.53 -26.52 -13.31
CA GLY A 218 5.39 -26.17 -14.17
C GLY A 218 4.46 -25.07 -13.65
N GLY A 219 4.81 -24.40 -12.54
CA GLY A 219 3.97 -23.36 -11.94
C GLY A 219 4.39 -21.94 -12.32
N VAL A 220 3.41 -21.04 -12.41
CA VAL A 220 3.59 -19.59 -12.64
C VAL A 220 2.72 -18.79 -11.67
N TYR A 221 3.00 -17.49 -11.53
CA TYR A 221 2.18 -16.55 -10.74
C TYR A 221 1.89 -17.04 -9.31
N PRO A 222 2.94 -17.31 -8.51
CA PRO A 222 2.72 -17.75 -7.14
C PRO A 222 1.96 -16.68 -6.35
N VAL A 223 1.04 -17.13 -5.51
CA VAL A 223 0.36 -16.30 -4.52
C VAL A 223 0.54 -16.99 -3.18
N SER A 224 1.23 -16.33 -2.25
CA SER A 224 1.26 -16.78 -0.87
C SER A 224 -0.01 -16.36 -0.16
N PHE A 225 -0.65 -17.30 0.53
CA PHE A 225 -1.79 -17.04 1.39
C PHE A 225 -1.72 -17.95 2.60
N THR A 226 -2.44 -17.58 3.67
CA THR A 226 -2.65 -18.51 4.78
C THR A 226 -4.08 -19.01 4.77
N VAL A 227 -4.23 -20.33 4.89
CA VAL A 227 -5.51 -20.93 5.27
C VAL A 227 -5.69 -20.74 6.78
N GLY A 228 -6.32 -19.63 7.15
CA GLY A 228 -6.90 -19.50 8.48
C GLY A 228 -8.27 -20.17 8.51
N GLN A 229 -8.61 -20.84 9.60
CA GLN A 229 -10.02 -21.07 9.92
C GLN A 229 -10.61 -19.68 10.19
N ARG A 230 -11.41 -19.13 9.27
CA ARG A 230 -12.39 -18.12 9.65
C ARG A 230 -13.46 -18.90 10.42
N PRO A 231 -13.60 -18.76 11.75
CA PRO A 231 -14.75 -19.35 12.42
C PRO A 231 -15.97 -18.82 11.69
N THR A 232 -16.80 -19.71 11.13
CA THR A 232 -18.07 -19.35 10.51
C THR A 232 -19.13 -19.02 11.56
N ASP A 233 -18.70 -18.67 12.78
CA ASP A 233 -19.60 -18.19 13.80
C ASP A 233 -19.88 -16.71 13.50
N VAL A 234 -21.15 -16.39 13.35
CA VAL A 234 -21.61 -14.99 13.42
C VAL A 234 -21.62 -14.63 14.89
N GLU A 235 -20.44 -14.60 15.51
CA GLU A 235 -20.23 -13.69 16.63
C GLU A 235 -19.79 -12.39 16.01
N SER A 236 -20.63 -11.37 16.19
CA SER A 236 -20.29 -9.97 15.99
C SER A 236 -18.87 -9.74 16.47
N HIS A 237 -17.93 -9.65 15.53
CA HIS A 237 -16.60 -9.15 15.84
C HIS A 237 -16.79 -7.66 16.07
N ASP A 238 -17.13 -7.30 17.31
CA ASP A 238 -16.80 -5.99 17.81
C ASP A 238 -15.32 -5.77 17.46
N PRO A 239 -14.98 -4.62 16.86
CA PRO A 239 -13.61 -4.31 16.48
C PRO A 239 -12.72 -4.65 17.67
N VAL A 240 -11.66 -5.44 17.47
CA VAL A 240 -10.74 -5.80 18.56
C VAL A 240 -10.20 -4.48 19.12
N LEU A 241 -10.84 -4.03 20.20
CA LEU A 241 -10.54 -2.76 20.80
C LEU A 241 -9.12 -2.89 21.36
N PRO A 242 -8.27 -1.88 21.18
CA PRO A 242 -6.97 -1.86 21.82
C PRO A 242 -7.15 -2.19 23.29
N ALA A 243 -6.53 -3.25 23.80
CA ALA A 243 -6.73 -3.69 25.18
C ALA A 243 -6.28 -2.63 26.22
N ALA A 244 -5.57 -1.59 25.77
CA ALA A 244 -5.05 -0.53 26.62
C ALA A 244 -5.11 0.86 25.95
N PHE A 245 -5.24 1.86 26.81
CA PHE A 245 -4.96 3.26 26.49
C PHE A 245 -3.46 3.43 26.27
N ALA A 246 -3.06 3.87 25.07
CA ALA A 246 -1.66 4.06 24.74
C ALA A 246 -1.44 5.30 23.88
N LEU A 247 -0.27 5.93 24.06
CA LEU A 247 0.23 7.03 23.24
C LEU A 247 1.58 6.62 22.68
N ALA A 248 1.71 6.51 21.36
CA ALA A 248 2.95 6.12 20.70
C ALA A 248 3.94 7.28 20.62
N GLN A 249 5.23 6.96 20.42
CA GLN A 249 6.22 7.97 20.05
C GLN A 249 5.88 8.57 18.69
N ASN A 250 5.95 9.89 18.56
CA ASN A 250 5.71 10.55 17.28
C ASN A 250 6.78 10.10 16.27
N TYR A 251 6.38 9.89 15.01
CA TYR A 251 7.29 9.48 13.95
C TYR A 251 7.09 10.34 12.70
N PRO A 252 8.17 10.89 12.11
CA PRO A 252 9.56 10.84 12.61
C PRO A 252 9.79 11.67 13.89
N ASN A 253 10.89 11.43 14.62
CA ASN A 253 11.37 12.26 15.73
C ASN A 253 12.90 12.11 15.90
N PRO A 254 13.72 13.15 15.65
CA PRO A 254 13.32 14.51 15.28
C PRO A 254 12.57 14.59 13.94
N PHE A 255 11.76 15.62 13.73
CA PHE A 255 10.96 15.79 12.51
C PHE A 255 11.12 17.18 11.88
N ASN A 256 10.92 17.25 10.57
CA ASN A 256 10.91 18.50 9.79
C ASN A 256 10.03 18.34 8.53
N PRO A 257 8.96 19.14 8.31
CA PRO A 257 8.21 19.94 9.28
C PRO A 257 7.03 19.15 9.90
N GLU A 258 6.77 17.92 9.45
CA GLU A 258 5.59 17.14 9.86
C GLU A 258 5.95 15.85 10.62
N THR A 259 5.12 15.50 11.60
CA THR A 259 5.17 14.22 12.32
C THR A 259 3.77 13.67 12.56
N ALA A 260 3.64 12.35 12.69
CA ALA A 260 2.40 11.69 13.07
C ALA A 260 2.45 11.20 14.52
N ILE A 261 1.35 11.40 15.25
CA ILE A 261 1.16 10.98 16.64
C ILE A 261 0.04 9.94 16.65
N ARG A 262 0.40 8.68 16.93
CA ARG A 262 -0.56 7.57 17.01
C ARG A 262 -0.96 7.31 18.46
N TYR A 263 -2.23 6.98 18.69
CA TYR A 263 -2.74 6.62 20.01
C TYR A 263 -3.87 5.60 19.93
N SER A 264 -4.17 4.93 21.04
CA SER A 264 -5.22 3.93 21.13
C SER A 264 -6.13 4.18 22.32
N LEU A 265 -7.44 3.93 22.13
CA LEU A 265 -8.47 4.03 23.15
C LEU A 265 -9.10 2.65 23.38
N PRO A 266 -9.14 2.14 24.62
CA PRO A 266 -9.76 0.85 24.92
C PRO A 266 -11.28 0.90 24.93
N GLU A 267 -11.84 2.09 25.14
CA GLU A 267 -13.28 2.36 25.10
C GLU A 267 -13.52 3.75 24.49
N ALA A 268 -14.75 4.02 24.05
CA ALA A 268 -15.10 5.32 23.50
C ALA A 268 -15.05 6.39 24.59
N GLY A 269 -14.53 7.58 24.25
CA GLY A 269 -14.33 8.64 25.23
C GLY A 269 -14.03 9.98 24.62
N ASN A 270 -14.12 11.03 25.44
CA ASN A 270 -13.76 12.38 25.04
C ASN A 270 -12.24 12.54 25.09
N VAL A 271 -11.63 12.80 23.94
CA VAL A 271 -10.19 12.96 23.78
C VAL A 271 -9.81 14.43 23.68
N ALA A 272 -8.68 14.78 24.27
CA ALA A 272 -7.96 16.03 24.03
C ALA A 272 -6.48 15.72 23.78
N LEU A 273 -6.04 15.91 22.53
CA LEU A 273 -4.65 15.80 22.12
C LEU A 273 -4.12 17.20 21.79
N ALA A 274 -3.13 17.65 22.55
CA ALA A 274 -2.55 18.97 22.38
C ALA A 274 -1.02 18.96 22.49
N ILE A 275 -0.40 19.94 21.83
CA ILE A 275 1.02 20.23 21.81
C ILE A 275 1.34 21.32 22.83
N PHE A 276 2.46 21.18 23.52
CA PHE A 276 2.92 22.05 24.57
C PHE A 276 4.39 22.45 24.38
N ASP A 277 4.59 23.74 24.62
CA ASP A 277 5.71 24.39 25.26
C ASP A 277 6.65 23.61 26.18
N VAL A 278 7.96 23.92 26.22
CA VAL A 278 8.80 23.58 27.39
C VAL A 278 8.34 24.26 28.69
N ASN A 279 7.63 25.40 28.59
CA ASN A 279 7.04 26.08 29.74
C ASN A 279 5.61 25.55 30.05
N GLY A 280 5.17 24.49 29.38
CA GLY A 280 3.83 23.93 29.55
C GLY A 280 2.71 24.78 28.92
N ARG A 281 3.04 25.80 28.12
CA ARG A 281 2.05 26.57 27.37
C ARG A 281 1.53 25.74 26.20
N ARG A 282 0.21 25.65 26.03
CA ARG A 282 -0.39 24.99 24.87
C ARG A 282 -0.04 25.77 23.60
N VAL A 283 0.50 25.05 22.63
CA VAL A 283 0.94 25.56 21.32
C VAL A 283 -0.13 25.27 20.27
N ALA A 284 -0.61 24.03 20.23
CA ALA A 284 -1.60 23.61 19.24
C ALA A 284 -2.56 22.57 19.84
N THR A 285 -3.81 22.57 19.40
CA THR A 285 -4.78 21.52 19.65
C THR A 285 -4.90 20.69 18.38
N LEU A 286 -4.49 19.43 18.45
CA LEU A 286 -4.53 18.55 17.27
C LEU A 286 -5.87 17.85 17.15
N GLU A 287 -6.42 17.39 18.28
CA GLU A 287 -7.72 16.74 18.32
C GLU A 287 -8.46 17.08 19.62
N SER A 288 -9.77 17.29 19.52
CA SER A 288 -10.66 17.44 20.66
C SER A 288 -12.04 16.88 20.33
N GLY A 289 -12.62 16.10 21.22
CA GLY A 289 -14.00 15.59 21.11
C GLY A 289 -14.14 14.10 21.36
N MET A 290 -15.38 13.61 21.24
CA MET A 290 -15.70 12.19 21.38
C MET A 290 -15.07 11.36 20.26
N LYS A 291 -14.39 10.28 20.64
CA LYS A 291 -13.80 9.31 19.73
C LYS A 291 -14.28 7.90 20.06
N PRO A 292 -14.52 7.05 19.05
CA PRO A 292 -14.79 5.64 19.29
C PRO A 292 -13.55 4.94 19.87
N ALA A 293 -13.78 3.84 20.56
CA ALA A 293 -12.71 2.92 20.93
C ALA A 293 -11.98 2.45 19.66
N GLY A 294 -10.65 2.29 19.72
CA GLY A 294 -9.85 1.99 18.53
C GLY A 294 -8.51 2.71 18.46
N ALA A 295 -7.79 2.49 17.36
CA ALA A 295 -6.55 3.19 17.03
C ALA A 295 -6.83 4.50 16.27
N HIS A 296 -6.06 5.53 16.57
CA HIS A 296 -6.21 6.89 16.02
C HIS A 296 -4.85 7.50 15.70
N ALA A 297 -4.82 8.49 14.81
CA ALA A 297 -3.60 9.20 14.45
C ALA A 297 -3.87 10.68 14.13
N ALA A 298 -3.07 11.56 14.72
CA ALA A 298 -3.07 13.00 14.45
C ALA A 298 -1.76 13.43 13.79
N ARG A 299 -1.80 14.44 12.92
CA ARG A 299 -0.59 15.04 12.32
C ARG A 299 -0.32 16.41 12.91
N TRP A 300 0.96 16.75 13.09
CA TRP A 300 1.39 18.10 13.43
C TRP A 300 2.49 18.56 12.49
N ASN A 301 2.30 19.75 11.91
CA ASN A 301 3.16 20.36 10.90
C ASN A 301 3.97 21.56 11.44
N GLY A 302 4.11 21.67 12.77
CA GLY A 302 4.87 22.75 13.40
C GLY A 302 4.16 24.11 13.39
N LEU A 303 2.83 24.14 13.26
CA LEU A 303 2.01 25.35 13.40
C LEU A 303 1.37 25.43 14.79
N ASP A 304 1.21 26.64 15.32
CA ASP A 304 0.38 26.91 16.50
C ASP A 304 -1.12 27.04 16.12
N ASP A 305 -1.98 27.19 17.13
CA ASP A 305 -3.44 27.36 16.94
C ASP A 305 -3.81 28.59 16.07
N ALA A 306 -2.91 29.55 15.88
CA ALA A 306 -3.09 30.72 15.02
C ALA A 306 -2.54 30.50 13.59
N GLY A 307 -2.09 29.29 13.26
CA GLY A 307 -1.51 28.95 11.96
C GLY A 307 -0.08 29.47 11.76
N LYS A 308 0.58 29.96 12.82
CA LYS A 308 1.94 30.49 12.76
C LYS A 308 2.95 29.38 13.03
N ARG A 309 4.03 29.35 12.24
CA ARG A 309 5.15 28.40 12.44
C ARG A 309 5.84 28.67 13.78
N VAL A 310 6.02 27.60 14.55
CA VAL A 310 6.80 27.64 15.80
C VAL A 310 8.30 27.48 15.54
N THR A 311 9.13 27.71 16.56
CA THR A 311 10.59 27.58 16.46
C THR A 311 11.04 26.13 16.57
N SER A 312 12.19 25.77 16.01
CA SER A 312 12.84 24.49 16.30
C SER A 312 13.06 24.34 17.81
N GLY A 313 12.99 23.11 18.31
CA GLY A 313 13.15 22.86 19.73
C GLY A 313 12.39 21.65 20.22
N ILE A 314 12.38 21.50 21.54
CA ILE A 314 11.67 20.43 22.23
C ILE A 314 10.23 20.87 22.47
N TYR A 315 9.30 19.98 22.16
CA TYR A 315 7.89 20.11 22.46
C TYR A 315 7.39 18.85 23.15
N PHE A 316 6.24 18.95 23.81
CA PHE A 316 5.55 17.81 24.40
C PHE A 316 4.17 17.70 23.76
N TYR A 317 3.68 16.49 23.59
CA TYR A 317 2.29 16.26 23.25
C TYR A 317 1.64 15.43 24.35
N ARG A 318 0.40 15.80 24.67
CA ARG A 318 -0.36 15.20 25.75
C ARG A 318 -1.71 14.75 25.23
N LEU A 319 -2.00 13.47 25.42
CA LEU A 319 -3.29 12.86 25.20
C LEU A 319 -4.01 12.74 26.54
N THR A 320 -5.22 13.27 26.61
CA THR A 320 -6.16 13.05 27.72
C THR A 320 -7.40 12.37 27.17
N ALA A 321 -7.83 11.25 27.75
CA ALA A 321 -9.06 10.58 27.41
C ALA A 321 -9.95 10.48 28.65
N THR A 322 -11.22 10.87 28.52
CA THR A 322 -12.26 10.71 29.55
C THR A 322 -13.29 9.70 29.06
N ALA A 323 -13.39 8.56 29.74
CA ALA A 323 -14.36 7.52 29.42
C ALA A 323 -15.77 7.89 29.88
N ALA A 324 -16.78 7.15 29.38
CA ALA A 324 -18.18 7.37 29.74
C ALA A 324 -18.47 7.20 31.25
N ASN A 325 -17.67 6.38 31.95
CA ASN A 325 -17.75 6.19 33.40
C ASN A 325 -17.08 7.33 34.21
N GLY A 326 -16.55 8.36 33.53
CA GLY A 326 -15.87 9.50 34.16
C GLY A 326 -14.40 9.27 34.49
N SER A 327 -13.84 8.08 34.22
CA SER A 327 -12.40 7.83 34.40
C SER A 327 -11.58 8.65 33.40
N VAL A 328 -10.49 9.26 33.88
CA VAL A 328 -9.60 10.10 33.07
C VAL A 328 -8.22 9.47 33.03
N GLN A 329 -7.69 9.28 31.81
CA GLN A 329 -6.33 8.83 31.58
C GLN A 329 -5.55 9.90 30.82
N THR A 330 -4.28 10.10 31.19
CA THR A 330 -3.42 11.09 30.56
C THR A 330 -2.04 10.52 30.28
N MET A 331 -1.54 10.67 29.06
CA MET A 331 -0.16 10.33 28.67
C MET A 331 0.50 11.53 28.00
N THR A 332 1.78 11.74 28.29
CA THR A 332 2.59 12.79 27.69
C THR A 332 3.87 12.19 27.10
N LYS A 333 4.27 12.65 25.92
CA LYS A 333 5.54 12.28 25.28
C LYS A 333 6.24 13.50 24.71
N LYS A 334 7.56 13.38 24.56
CA LYS A 334 8.46 14.43 24.06
C LYS A 334 8.69 14.25 22.55
N MET A 335 8.75 15.38 21.83
CA MET A 335 9.14 15.45 20.43
C MET A 335 10.13 16.57 20.14
N THR A 336 10.91 16.43 19.07
CA THR A 336 11.94 17.39 18.66
C THR A 336 11.64 17.88 17.24
N LEU A 337 11.36 19.18 17.10
CA LEU A 337 11.17 19.84 15.81
C LEU A 337 12.51 20.43 15.34
N LEU A 338 12.93 20.07 14.13
CA LEU A 338 14.05 20.67 13.42
C LEU A 338 13.54 21.58 12.31
N LYS A 339 14.25 22.67 12.04
CA LYS A 339 14.07 23.48 10.84
C LYS A 339 15.19 23.15 9.88
#